data_AF-A0A437QDT9-F1
#
_entry.id   AF-A0A437QDT9-F1
#
_cell.length_a   1.000
_cell.length_b   1.000
_cell.length_c   1.000
_cell.angle_alpha   90.00
_cell.angle_beta   90.00
_cell.angle_gamma   90.00
#
_symmetry.space_group_name_H-M   'P 1'
#
loop_
_entity.id
_entity.type
_entity.pdbx_description
1 polymer ?
#
loop_
_entity_poly.entity_id
_entity_poly.type
_entity_poly.pdbx_seq_one_letter_code
_entity_poly.pdbx_strand_id
1 'polypeptide(L)'
;MSGTGPASVVGQHGEYKLVVDWIAQAWVEIQASTPDWEFMRKDAALVVDAQKISLPTDCALPIALVLEHQGQKRELFHLPYGEFRERYRLTVFGLGLPVVWTNAGHVAHFSAIPDQPYPAELEYYRTPQILTEGVDTPLMPERFHMLIVYKAMEYYALYENAPEVLARARQSYNENISELSRSYRPAISLARPLV
;
A
#
# COMPACT_ATOMS: atom_id res chain seq x y z
N MET A 1 5.79 21.55 -27.15
CA MET A 1 4.97 20.45 -27.70
C MET A 1 3.64 20.99 -28.23
N SER A 2 3.39 20.94 -29.54
CA SER A 2 2.06 21.13 -30.13
C SER A 2 1.61 19.79 -30.72
N GLY A 3 0.59 19.16 -30.12
CA GLY A 3 0.07 17.88 -30.60
C GLY A 3 -0.95 17.28 -29.61
N THR A 4 -1.91 16.53 -30.13
CA THR A 4 -3.03 15.86 -29.43
C THR A 4 -2.61 14.77 -28.43
N GLY A 5 -1.33 14.74 -28.02
CA GLY A 5 -0.73 13.65 -27.25
C GLY A 5 -0.57 12.37 -28.08
N PRO A 6 0.14 11.36 -27.53
CA PRO A 6 0.23 10.05 -28.15
C PRO A 6 -1.10 9.29 -28.00
N ALA A 7 -1.46 8.48 -29.00
CA ALA A 7 -2.68 7.66 -28.98
C ALA A 7 -2.63 6.50 -27.98
N SER A 8 -1.45 6.22 -27.40
CA SER A 8 -1.21 5.19 -26.38
C SER A 8 -0.08 5.64 -25.47
N VAL A 9 -0.07 5.15 -24.22
CA VAL A 9 1.08 5.31 -23.30
C VAL A 9 2.11 4.18 -23.46
N VAL A 10 1.77 3.12 -24.19
CA VAL A 10 2.65 1.96 -24.41
C VAL A 10 3.52 2.18 -25.64
N GLY A 11 4.77 1.73 -25.58
CA GLY A 11 5.70 1.74 -26.72
C GLY A 11 6.09 3.14 -27.20
N GLN A 12 6.00 4.15 -26.32
CA GLN A 12 6.43 5.51 -26.64
C GLN A 12 7.95 5.61 -26.75
N HIS A 13 8.41 6.59 -27.55
CA HIS A 13 9.81 6.89 -27.79
C HIS A 13 10.03 8.41 -27.70
N GLY A 14 11.29 8.84 -27.56
CA GLY A 14 11.65 10.27 -27.49
C GLY A 14 10.97 11.00 -26.34
N GLU A 15 10.52 12.23 -26.58
CA GLU A 15 9.93 13.08 -25.53
C GLU A 15 8.62 12.52 -24.96
N TYR A 16 7.80 11.83 -25.76
CA TYR A 16 6.57 11.20 -25.25
C TYR A 16 6.88 10.08 -24.27
N LYS A 17 7.98 9.33 -24.46
CA LYS A 17 8.42 8.34 -23.48
C LYS A 17 8.81 9.00 -22.16
N LEU A 18 9.55 10.10 -22.22
CA LEU A 18 9.94 10.83 -21.01
C LEU A 18 8.71 11.28 -20.21
N VAL A 19 7.70 11.85 -20.88
CA VAL A 19 6.46 12.28 -20.23
C VAL A 19 5.71 11.11 -19.58
N VAL A 20 5.56 9.99 -20.28
CA VAL A 20 4.91 8.78 -19.72
C VAL A 20 5.68 8.27 -18.50
N ASP A 21 7.01 8.17 -18.60
CA ASP A 21 7.86 7.71 -17.51
C ASP A 21 7.80 8.66 -16.30
N TRP A 22 7.77 9.98 -16.51
CA TRP A 22 7.63 10.97 -15.45
C TRP A 22 6.28 10.90 -14.73
N ILE A 23 5.19 10.64 -15.47
CA ILE A 23 3.86 10.46 -14.87
C ILE A 23 3.84 9.19 -14.01
N ALA A 24 4.36 8.07 -14.52
CA ALA A 24 4.44 6.82 -13.77
C ALA A 24 5.32 6.97 -12.51
N GLN A 25 6.48 7.62 -12.65
CA GLN A 25 7.40 7.87 -11.53
C GLN A 25 6.79 8.82 -10.49
N ALA A 26 6.15 9.91 -10.92
CA ALA A 26 5.45 10.84 -10.04
C ALA A 26 4.39 10.14 -9.18
N TRP A 27 3.63 9.21 -9.78
CA TRP A 27 2.64 8.44 -9.04
C TRP A 27 3.26 7.51 -7.99
N VAL A 28 4.36 6.85 -8.33
CA VAL A 28 5.10 6.02 -7.37
C VAL A 28 5.64 6.87 -6.22
N GLU A 29 6.16 8.08 -6.50
CA GLU A 29 6.68 8.98 -5.46
C GLU A 29 5.59 9.50 -4.51
N ILE A 30 4.41 9.85 -5.03
CA ILE A 30 3.29 10.29 -4.19
C ILE A 30 2.84 9.14 -3.27
N GLN A 31 2.76 7.92 -3.77
CA GLN A 31 2.44 6.76 -2.94
C GLN A 31 3.53 6.48 -1.90
N ALA A 32 4.80 6.61 -2.28
CA ALA A 32 5.94 6.37 -1.39
C ALA A 32 6.18 7.50 -0.37
N SER A 33 5.54 8.66 -0.52
CA SER A 33 5.73 9.80 0.40
C SER A 33 5.23 9.51 1.81
N THR A 34 4.37 8.51 1.99
CA THR A 34 3.76 8.15 3.26
C THR A 34 3.39 6.67 3.23
N PRO A 35 3.75 5.87 4.26
CA PRO A 35 3.55 4.42 4.23
C PRO A 35 2.08 3.98 4.45
N ASP A 36 1.24 4.86 4.97
CA ASP A 36 -0.09 4.59 5.52
C ASP A 36 -1.19 5.42 4.86
N TRP A 37 -1.07 5.68 3.54
CA TRP A 37 -2.15 6.31 2.79
C TRP A 37 -3.44 5.47 2.85
N GLU A 38 -4.56 6.08 3.26
CA GLU A 38 -5.85 5.39 3.38
C GLU A 38 -6.34 4.81 2.04
N PHE A 39 -6.08 5.49 0.92
CA PHE A 39 -6.41 4.97 -0.42
C PHE A 39 -5.53 3.78 -0.85
N MET A 40 -4.48 3.47 -0.09
CA MET A 40 -3.66 2.28 -0.24
C MET A 40 -4.08 1.14 0.70
N ARG A 41 -5.02 1.37 1.62
CA ARG A 41 -5.61 0.33 2.46
C ARG A 41 -6.47 -0.62 1.61
N LYS A 42 -6.35 -1.91 1.87
CA LYS A 42 -7.05 -2.97 1.15
C LYS A 42 -7.29 -4.16 2.10
N ASP A 43 -8.38 -4.86 1.85
CA ASP A 43 -8.72 -6.11 2.52
C ASP A 43 -8.50 -7.30 1.58
N ALA A 44 -8.04 -8.42 2.13
CA ALA A 44 -7.94 -9.70 1.41
C ALA A 44 -8.55 -10.83 2.24
N ALA A 45 -9.37 -11.65 1.58
CA ALA A 45 -9.81 -12.92 2.14
C ALA A 45 -8.66 -13.93 2.09
N LEU A 46 -8.41 -14.58 3.22
CA LEU A 46 -7.40 -15.62 3.39
C LEU A 46 -8.02 -16.86 4.05
N VAL A 47 -7.27 -17.96 4.03
CA VAL A 47 -7.58 -19.15 4.83
C VAL A 47 -6.36 -19.47 5.68
N VAL A 48 -6.56 -19.62 6.97
CA VAL A 48 -5.53 -20.03 7.94
C VAL A 48 -5.69 -21.53 8.14
N ASP A 49 -4.95 -22.32 7.37
CA ASP A 49 -4.98 -23.78 7.34
C ASP A 49 -3.63 -24.44 7.71
N ALA A 50 -2.59 -23.63 7.89
CA ALA A 50 -1.26 -24.06 8.28
C ALA A 50 -0.63 -23.10 9.29
N GLN A 51 0.40 -23.55 10.02
CA GLN A 51 1.15 -22.71 10.96
C GLN A 51 1.82 -21.51 10.28
N LYS A 52 2.04 -21.60 8.96
CA LYS A 52 2.53 -20.50 8.12
C LYS A 52 1.70 -20.43 6.86
N ILE A 53 1.32 -19.22 6.46
CA ILE A 53 0.65 -18.97 5.18
C ILE A 53 1.33 -17.82 4.45
N SER A 54 1.20 -17.80 3.12
CA SER A 54 1.61 -16.67 2.31
C SER A 54 0.57 -15.56 2.41
N LEU A 55 1.05 -14.34 2.64
CA LEU A 55 0.28 -13.11 2.52
C LEU A 55 0.17 -12.71 1.04
N PRO A 56 -0.81 -11.86 0.67
CA PRO A 56 -0.89 -11.28 -0.67
C PRO A 56 0.46 -10.67 -1.08
N THR A 57 0.85 -10.84 -2.34
CA THR A 57 2.13 -10.30 -2.85
C THR A 57 2.14 -8.78 -2.88
N ASP A 58 0.97 -8.15 -2.99
CA ASP A 58 0.81 -6.71 -2.89
C ASP A 58 0.73 -6.23 -1.42
N CYS A 59 0.83 -7.10 -0.41
CA CYS A 59 0.81 -6.69 0.99
C CYS A 59 2.15 -6.06 1.40
N ALA A 60 2.20 -4.73 1.48
CA ALA A 60 3.39 -3.99 1.92
C ALA A 60 3.47 -3.89 3.45
N LEU A 61 2.37 -3.51 4.09
CA LEU A 61 2.29 -3.37 5.55
C LEU A 61 0.98 -3.97 6.07
N PRO A 62 1.01 -5.15 6.70
CA PRO A 62 -0.20 -5.70 7.29
C PRO A 62 -0.62 -4.92 8.54
N ILE A 63 -1.92 -4.75 8.72
CA ILE A 63 -2.52 -3.96 9.80
C ILE A 63 -3.16 -4.91 10.82
N ALA A 64 -4.13 -5.72 10.38
CA ALA A 64 -4.88 -6.62 11.23
C ALA A 64 -5.22 -7.91 10.49
N LEU A 65 -5.34 -9.01 11.24
CA LEU A 65 -5.80 -10.29 10.72
C LEU A 65 -6.97 -10.76 11.60
N VAL A 66 -8.15 -10.81 11.00
CA VAL A 66 -9.40 -11.19 11.66
C VAL A 66 -9.77 -12.59 11.22
N LEU A 67 -9.83 -13.52 12.15
CA LEU A 67 -10.18 -14.91 11.91
C LEU A 67 -11.65 -15.14 12.28
N GLU A 68 -12.36 -15.94 11.49
CA GLU A 68 -13.73 -16.35 11.77
C GLU A 68 -13.80 -17.79 12.31
N HIS A 69 -14.46 -17.97 13.45
CA HIS A 69 -14.72 -19.27 14.04
C HIS A 69 -16.15 -19.34 14.57
N GLN A 70 -16.93 -20.33 14.12
CA GLN A 70 -18.32 -20.54 14.58
C GLN A 70 -19.22 -19.30 14.43
N GLY A 71 -19.04 -18.53 13.36
CA GLY A 71 -19.79 -17.30 13.10
C GLY A 71 -19.36 -16.10 13.96
N GLN A 72 -18.26 -16.22 14.70
CA GLN A 72 -17.66 -15.11 15.45
C GLN A 72 -16.35 -14.68 14.79
N LYS A 73 -16.22 -13.37 14.53
CA LYS A 73 -14.97 -12.76 14.09
C LYS A 73 -14.11 -12.39 15.30
N ARG A 74 -12.83 -12.76 15.26
CA ARG A 74 -11.83 -12.44 16.28
C ARG A 74 -10.55 -11.93 15.62
N GLU A 75 -10.14 -10.72 16.00
CA GLU A 75 -8.82 -10.21 15.64
C GLU A 75 -7.73 -10.99 16.36
N LEU A 76 -6.75 -11.49 15.62
CA LEU A 76 -5.58 -12.15 16.18
C LEU A 76 -4.60 -11.11 16.72
N PHE A 77 -3.99 -11.41 17.86
CA PHE A 77 -3.00 -10.52 18.45
C PHE A 77 -1.73 -10.49 17.59
N HIS A 78 -1.40 -9.34 17.02
CA HIS A 78 -0.14 -9.17 16.28
C HIS A 78 1.02 -9.01 17.26
N LEU A 79 2.07 -9.80 17.04
CA LEU A 79 3.32 -9.70 17.78
C LEU A 79 4.45 -9.39 16.79
N PRO A 80 5.35 -8.42 17.07
CA PRO A 80 6.50 -8.18 16.21
C PRO A 80 7.34 -9.45 16.03
N TYR A 81 7.85 -9.68 14.82
CA TYR A 81 8.51 -10.94 14.48
C TYR A 81 9.66 -11.32 15.42
N GLY A 82 10.43 -10.33 15.89
CA GLY A 82 11.50 -10.57 16.85
C GLY A 82 10.99 -11.18 18.17
N GLU A 83 9.90 -10.63 18.71
CA GLU A 83 9.27 -11.14 19.94
C GLU A 83 8.59 -12.48 19.73
N PHE A 84 7.90 -12.66 18.60
CA PHE A 84 7.29 -13.94 18.25
C PHE A 84 8.34 -15.04 18.14
N ARG A 85 9.43 -14.76 17.43
CA ARG A 85 10.53 -15.70 17.26
C ARG A 85 11.11 -16.12 18.60
N GLU A 86 11.30 -15.18 19.53
CA GLU A 86 11.85 -15.50 20.85
C GLU A 86 10.86 -16.28 21.71
N ARG A 87 9.59 -15.85 21.74
CA ARG A 87 8.52 -16.48 22.52
C ARG A 87 8.26 -17.93 22.10
N TYR A 88 8.29 -18.20 20.79
CA TYR A 88 7.96 -19.51 20.23
C TYR A 88 9.19 -20.30 19.75
N ARG A 89 10.41 -19.84 20.05
CA ARG A 89 11.67 -20.42 19.53
C ARG A 89 11.80 -21.92 19.80
N LEU A 90 11.41 -22.33 21.01
CA LEU A 90 11.53 -23.71 21.50
C LEU A 90 10.16 -24.40 21.59
N THR A 91 9.11 -23.76 21.07
CA THR A 91 7.75 -24.30 21.14
C THR A 91 7.55 -25.35 20.08
N VAL A 92 7.03 -26.51 20.49
CA VAL A 92 6.39 -27.46 19.57
C VAL A 92 4.94 -27.04 19.45
N PHE A 93 4.53 -26.61 18.25
CA PHE A 93 3.17 -26.17 18.02
C PHE A 93 2.19 -27.35 18.04
N GLY A 94 1.12 -27.23 18.83
CA GLY A 94 0.00 -28.16 18.82
C GLY A 94 -1.09 -27.76 17.82
N LEU A 95 -2.01 -28.69 17.56
CA LEU A 95 -3.24 -28.42 16.82
C LEU A 95 -4.19 -27.54 17.65
N GLY A 96 -4.80 -26.53 17.04
CA GLY A 96 -5.84 -25.70 17.65
C GLY A 96 -6.01 -24.33 17.01
N LEU A 97 -6.94 -23.55 17.54
CA LEU A 97 -7.24 -22.19 17.08
C LEU A 97 -6.08 -21.23 17.35
N PRO A 98 -5.49 -20.59 16.32
CA PRO A 98 -4.48 -19.55 16.51
C PRO A 98 -5.02 -18.33 17.26
N VAL A 99 -4.19 -17.73 18.10
CA VAL A 99 -4.53 -16.52 18.88
C VAL A 99 -3.55 -15.38 18.70
N VAL A 100 -2.29 -15.71 18.38
CA VAL A 100 -1.23 -14.75 18.06
C VAL A 100 -0.74 -15.02 16.65
N TRP A 101 -0.41 -13.96 15.94
CA TRP A 101 0.23 -14.03 14.64
C TRP A 101 1.36 -13.01 14.52
N THR A 102 2.23 -13.23 13.55
CA THR A 102 3.28 -12.30 13.14
C THR A 102 3.52 -12.42 11.65
N ASN A 103 4.17 -11.43 11.05
CA ASN A 103 4.59 -11.48 9.65
C ASN A 103 6.10 -11.32 9.52
N ALA A 104 6.72 -12.14 8.66
CA ALA A 104 8.10 -12.01 8.23
C ALA A 104 8.11 -11.90 6.70
N GLY A 105 8.23 -10.68 6.18
CA GLY A 105 7.95 -10.39 4.77
C GLY A 105 6.51 -10.78 4.42
N HIS A 106 6.33 -11.54 3.33
CA HIS A 106 5.02 -12.02 2.87
C HIS A 106 4.62 -13.37 3.48
N VAL A 107 5.13 -13.74 4.65
CA VAL A 107 4.76 -14.99 5.34
C VAL A 107 4.23 -14.68 6.73
N ALA A 108 2.96 -15.01 6.95
CA ALA A 108 2.36 -14.98 8.28
C ALA A 108 2.72 -16.27 9.03
N HIS A 109 3.02 -16.14 10.32
CA HIS A 109 3.29 -17.23 11.25
C HIS A 109 2.29 -17.16 12.40
N PHE A 110 1.81 -18.32 12.84
CA PHE A 110 0.76 -18.43 13.85
C PHE A 110 1.23 -19.16 15.11
N SER A 111 0.59 -18.87 16.24
CA SER A 111 0.91 -19.47 17.54
C SER A 111 0.47 -20.93 17.73
N ALA A 112 -0.22 -21.50 16.76
CA ALA A 112 -0.69 -22.88 16.75
C ALA A 112 -0.73 -23.39 15.30
N ILE A 113 -0.75 -24.72 15.13
CA ILE A 113 -1.13 -25.33 13.86
C ILE A 113 -2.67 -25.35 13.84
N PRO A 114 -3.35 -24.71 12.86
CA PRO A 114 -4.80 -24.79 12.75
C PRO A 114 -5.27 -26.25 12.72
N ASP A 115 -6.23 -26.60 13.58
CA ASP A 115 -6.89 -27.91 13.61
C ASP A 115 -7.91 -28.10 12.48
N GLN A 116 -8.37 -26.99 11.90
CA GLN A 116 -9.21 -26.93 10.71
C GLN A 116 -8.89 -25.65 9.93
N PRO A 117 -9.24 -25.56 8.62
CA PRO A 117 -9.10 -24.31 7.88
C PRO A 117 -10.03 -23.24 8.45
N TYR A 118 -9.47 -22.09 8.81
CA TYR A 118 -10.23 -20.94 9.30
C TYR A 118 -10.29 -19.83 8.25
N PRO A 119 -11.49 -19.37 7.85
CA PRO A 119 -11.62 -18.15 7.06
C PRO A 119 -11.02 -16.97 7.82
N ALA A 120 -10.27 -16.13 7.12
CA ALA A 120 -9.68 -14.94 7.69
C ALA A 120 -9.76 -13.76 6.72
N GLU A 121 -9.70 -12.57 7.28
CA GLU A 121 -9.68 -11.30 6.58
C GLU A 121 -8.42 -10.55 7.02
N LEU A 122 -7.53 -10.28 6.06
CA LEU A 122 -6.33 -9.48 6.27
C LEU A 122 -6.60 -8.06 5.81
N GLU A 123 -6.41 -7.12 6.72
CA GLU A 123 -6.36 -5.69 6.44
C GLU A 123 -4.90 -5.27 6.27
N TYR A 124 -4.56 -4.54 5.20
CA TYR A 124 -3.18 -4.15 4.90
C TYR A 124 -3.08 -2.90 4.03
N TYR A 125 -1.93 -2.21 4.09
CA TYR A 125 -1.53 -1.26 3.06
C TYR A 125 -0.81 -2.00 1.93
N ARG A 126 -1.25 -1.74 0.69
CA ARG A 126 -0.68 -2.40 -0.48
C ARG A 126 0.62 -1.75 -0.98
N THR A 127 1.35 -2.45 -1.84
CA THR A 127 2.50 -1.89 -2.56
C THR A 127 2.08 -0.78 -3.53
N PRO A 128 2.97 0.16 -3.87
CA PRO A 128 2.66 1.21 -4.84
C PRO A 128 2.19 0.64 -6.19
N GLN A 129 1.07 1.16 -6.69
CA GLN A 129 0.61 0.89 -8.04
C GLN A 129 1.54 1.58 -9.05
N ILE A 130 1.91 0.86 -10.09
CA ILE A 130 2.63 1.39 -11.24
C ILE A 130 1.62 1.55 -12.38
N LEU A 131 1.52 2.74 -12.97
CA LEU A 131 0.68 2.98 -14.15
C LEU A 131 1.46 2.49 -15.38
N THR A 132 0.88 1.54 -16.11
CA THR A 132 1.50 0.89 -17.27
C THR A 132 0.62 0.95 -18.52
N GLU A 133 -0.70 0.95 -18.33
CA GLU A 133 -1.69 0.96 -19.41
C GLU A 133 -2.50 2.26 -19.41
N GLY A 134 -3.02 2.63 -20.58
CA GLY A 134 -3.84 3.84 -20.75
C GLY A 134 -5.22 3.77 -20.08
N VAL A 135 -5.54 2.63 -19.47
CA VAL A 135 -6.77 2.37 -18.73
C VAL A 135 -6.54 2.28 -17.22
N ASP A 136 -5.29 2.41 -16.77
CA ASP A 136 -4.97 2.39 -15.35
C ASP A 136 -5.48 3.66 -14.67
N THR A 137 -6.35 3.50 -13.68
CA THR A 137 -6.82 4.59 -12.84
C THR A 137 -5.97 4.66 -11.56
N PRO A 138 -5.40 5.83 -11.21
CA PRO A 138 -4.74 6.01 -9.93
C PRO A 138 -5.67 5.71 -8.76
N LEU A 139 -5.13 5.01 -7.76
CA LEU A 139 -5.89 4.58 -6.57
C LEU A 139 -6.36 5.74 -5.70
N MET A 140 -5.69 6.89 -5.79
CA MET A 140 -6.12 8.08 -5.07
C MET A 140 -7.42 8.64 -5.67
N PRO A 141 -8.20 9.40 -4.89
CA PRO A 141 -9.42 10.04 -5.38
C PRO A 141 -9.18 10.92 -6.60
N GLU A 142 -10.14 10.92 -7.52
CA GLU A 142 -10.06 11.66 -8.81
C GLU A 142 -9.71 13.15 -8.63
N ARG A 143 -10.26 13.80 -7.59
CA ARG A 143 -9.97 15.22 -7.30
C ARG A 143 -8.48 15.52 -7.09
N PHE A 144 -7.68 14.52 -6.74
CA PHE A 144 -6.25 14.65 -6.50
C PHE A 144 -5.37 14.12 -7.63
N HIS A 145 -5.95 13.64 -8.74
CA HIS A 145 -5.17 13.11 -9.87
C HIS A 145 -4.17 14.13 -10.44
N MET A 146 -4.49 15.42 -10.35
CA MET A 146 -3.59 16.50 -10.73
C MET A 146 -2.28 16.56 -9.92
N LEU A 147 -2.20 15.95 -8.75
CA LEU A 147 -0.93 15.83 -8.01
C LEU A 147 0.13 15.07 -8.81
N ILE A 148 -0.26 14.01 -9.53
CA ILE A 148 0.66 13.27 -10.41
C ILE A 148 1.16 14.20 -11.50
N VAL A 149 0.26 15.00 -12.11
CA VAL A 149 0.60 15.93 -13.18
C VAL A 149 1.54 17.02 -12.67
N TYR A 150 1.26 17.65 -11.52
CA TYR A 150 2.14 18.67 -10.95
C TYR A 150 3.52 18.11 -10.60
N LYS A 151 3.58 16.88 -10.08
CA LYS A 151 4.85 16.22 -9.80
C LYS A 151 5.59 15.87 -11.08
N ALA A 152 4.90 15.40 -12.12
CA ALA A 152 5.46 15.17 -13.45
C ALA A 152 5.99 16.46 -14.09
N MET A 153 5.30 17.58 -13.90
CA MET A 153 5.72 18.91 -14.34
C MET A 153 7.05 19.35 -13.70
N GLU A 154 7.39 18.89 -12.49
CA GLU A 154 8.70 19.17 -11.90
C GLU A 154 9.83 18.53 -12.73
N TYR A 155 9.69 17.27 -13.15
CA TYR A 155 10.70 16.62 -13.99
C TYR A 155 10.81 17.29 -15.36
N TYR A 156 9.67 17.62 -15.98
CA TYR A 156 9.65 18.36 -17.23
C TYR A 156 10.36 19.70 -17.10
N ALA A 157 10.05 20.47 -16.05
CA ALA A 157 10.66 21.78 -15.82
C ALA A 157 12.18 21.68 -15.58
N LEU A 158 12.64 20.65 -14.88
CA LEU A 158 14.07 20.41 -14.67
C LEU A 158 14.77 20.00 -15.98
N TYR A 159 14.11 19.18 -16.81
CA TYR A 159 14.64 18.75 -18.10
C TYR A 159 14.78 19.92 -19.08
N GLU A 160 13.76 20.77 -19.17
CA GLU A 160 13.74 21.96 -20.05
C GLU A 160 14.46 23.18 -19.46
N ASN A 161 14.99 23.09 -18.23
CA ASN A 161 15.54 24.22 -17.47
C ASN A 161 14.56 25.42 -17.39
N ALA A 162 13.31 25.15 -17.06
CA ALA A 162 12.21 26.12 -17.00
C ALA A 162 11.82 26.45 -15.52
N PRO A 163 12.51 27.39 -14.84
CA PRO A 163 12.30 27.66 -13.42
C PRO A 163 10.89 28.20 -13.10
N GLU A 164 10.24 28.88 -14.03
CA GLU A 164 8.86 29.38 -13.88
C GLU A 164 7.84 28.23 -13.82
N VAL A 165 8.05 27.18 -14.63
CA VAL A 165 7.20 25.98 -14.61
C VAL A 165 7.44 25.21 -13.32
N LEU A 166 8.70 25.11 -12.89
CA LEU A 166 9.06 24.44 -11.63
C LEU A 166 8.42 25.14 -10.41
N ALA A 167 8.47 26.47 -10.36
CA ALA A 167 7.87 27.25 -9.28
C ALA A 167 6.35 27.03 -9.21
N ARG A 168 5.68 27.07 -10.37
CA ARG A 168 4.24 26.82 -10.46
C ARG A 168 3.87 25.38 -10.06
N ALA A 169 4.61 24.39 -10.57
CA ALA A 169 4.38 22.98 -10.26
C ALA A 169 4.48 22.71 -8.75
N ARG A 170 5.54 23.21 -8.10
CA ARG A 170 5.75 23.08 -6.66
C ARG A 170 4.66 23.74 -5.83
N GLN A 171 4.24 24.94 -6.22
CA GLN A 171 3.17 25.65 -5.52
C GLN A 171 1.87 24.82 -5.54
N SER A 172 1.40 24.44 -6.72
CA SER A 172 0.17 23.66 -6.88
C SER A 172 0.27 22.27 -6.25
N TYR A 173 1.44 21.63 -6.29
CA TYR A 173 1.67 20.35 -5.62
C TYR A 173 1.54 20.50 -4.09
N ASN A 174 2.21 21.48 -3.49
CA ASN A 174 2.23 21.68 -2.03
C ASN A 174 0.84 22.01 -1.46
N GLU A 175 0.04 22.80 -2.20
CA GLU A 175 -1.33 23.13 -1.82
C GLU A 175 -2.20 21.86 -1.76
N ASN A 176 -2.17 21.04 -2.81
CA ASN A 176 -3.04 19.87 -2.93
C ASN A 176 -2.57 18.68 -2.08
N ILE A 177 -1.25 18.47 -1.92
CA ILE A 177 -0.72 17.34 -1.13
C ILE A 177 -1.02 17.52 0.36
N SER A 178 -1.07 18.77 0.82
CA SER A 178 -1.47 19.11 2.20
C SER A 178 -2.92 18.73 2.46
N GLU A 179 -3.82 18.96 1.49
CA GLU A 179 -5.23 18.57 1.59
C GLU A 179 -5.40 17.04 1.52
N LEU A 180 -4.68 16.36 0.62
CA LEU A 180 -4.66 14.90 0.54
C LEU A 180 -4.19 14.30 1.88
N SER A 181 -3.08 14.80 2.42
CA SER A 181 -2.50 14.36 3.70
C SER A 181 -3.44 14.57 4.89
N ARG A 182 -4.29 15.60 4.83
CA ARG A 182 -5.29 15.87 5.87
C ARG A 182 -6.50 14.92 5.77
N SER A 183 -6.89 14.57 4.54
CA SER A 183 -8.14 13.84 4.27
C SER A 183 -7.95 12.32 4.24
N TYR A 184 -6.78 11.83 3.84
CA TYR A 184 -6.50 10.41 3.56
C TYR A 184 -5.34 9.85 4.39
N ARG A 185 -5.13 10.40 5.58
CA ARG A 185 -4.29 9.76 6.59
C ARG A 185 -5.16 9.19 7.70
N PRO A 186 -4.74 8.06 8.29
CA PRO A 186 -5.43 7.50 9.43
C PRO A 186 -5.55 8.55 10.52
N ALA A 187 -6.77 8.68 11.07
CA ALA A 187 -6.95 9.46 12.29
C ALA A 187 -6.04 8.83 13.36
N ILE A 188 -5.33 9.65 14.13
CA ILE A 188 -4.46 9.17 15.22
C ILE A 188 -5.35 8.38 16.20
N SER A 189 -5.30 7.05 16.08
CA SER A 189 -5.94 6.13 17.00
C SER A 189 -4.96 5.93 18.15
N LEU A 190 -5.27 6.52 19.31
CA LEU A 190 -4.63 6.17 20.57
C LEU A 190 -4.88 4.68 20.79
N ALA A 191 -3.82 3.87 20.63
CA ALA A 191 -3.84 2.43 20.78
C ALA A 191 -4.68 2.02 22.00
N ARG A 192 -5.65 1.13 21.77
CA ARG A 192 -6.52 0.61 22.83
C ARG A 192 -5.66 -0.04 23.92
N PRO A 193 -5.93 0.23 25.21
CA PRO A 193 -5.21 -0.41 26.30
C PRO A 193 -5.45 -1.92 26.24
N LEU A 194 -4.38 -2.69 26.47
CA LEU A 194 -4.42 -4.15 26.63
C LEU A 194 -5.44 -4.48 27.72
N VAL A 195 -6.52 -5.19 27.35
CA VAL A 195 -7.49 -5.75 28.31
C VAL A 195 -7.13 -7.21 28.55
#